data_AF-A0A2J7ZGN7-F1
#
_entry.id   AF-A0A2J7ZGN7-F1
#
_cell.length_a   1.000
_cell.length_b   1.000
_cell.length_c   1.000
_cell.angle_alpha   90.00
_cell.angle_beta   90.00
_cell.angle_gamma   90.00
#
_symmetry.space_group_name_H-M   'P 1'
#
loop_
_entity.id
_entity.type
_entity.pdbx_description
1 polymer ?
#
loop_
_entity_poly.entity_id
_entity_poly.type
_entity_poly.pdbx_seq_one_letter_code
_entity_poly.pdbx_strand_id
1 'polypeptide(L)'
;MFVFKRDGRRQEVHFDKITARLTRLSYGLQTDACDPVKVAQKVAAGVYKGVTTIQLDELAAETAAALTSTHPDYGVLAARIAVSNLHKDTIKSFVQTVRLMHGHVNPKNGVASPLVSDELHATVLQNAEVLDNEIRYDRDFDYDYFGFKTLERSYLLRINGRIVERPQHMLMRVALGIHGSDIERAIETYHLMSERWFTPASPTLFNSGTPRPQMSSCFLLTTKSDSIEGIYDTLKECAVISKSAGGIG
;
A
#
# COMPACT_ATOMS: atom_id res chain seq x y z
N MET A 1 20.34 25.76 6.33
CA MET A 1 19.84 24.56 7.04
C MET A 1 20.10 23.34 6.15
N PHE A 2 20.36 22.14 6.71
CA PHE A 2 20.71 20.95 5.91
C PHE A 2 19.75 19.79 6.18
N VAL A 3 19.51 18.99 5.15
CA VAL A 3 18.72 17.75 5.15
C VAL A 3 19.58 16.56 4.74
N PHE A 4 19.19 15.38 5.19
CA PHE A 4 19.80 14.12 4.75
C PHE A 4 18.94 13.47 3.67
N LYS A 5 19.53 13.21 2.52
CA LYS A 5 18.92 12.43 1.45
C LYS A 5 18.77 10.96 1.87
N ARG A 6 17.96 10.22 1.11
CA ARG A 6 17.77 8.76 1.25
C ARG A 6 19.08 7.96 1.16
N ASP A 7 20.04 8.46 0.39
CA ASP A 7 21.39 7.89 0.24
C ASP A 7 22.38 8.33 1.35
N GLY A 8 21.91 9.04 2.37
CA GLY A 8 22.72 9.55 3.48
C GLY A 8 23.49 10.84 3.17
N ARG A 9 23.45 11.34 1.93
CA ARG A 9 24.17 12.57 1.57
C ARG A 9 23.52 13.80 2.20
N ARG A 10 24.36 14.69 2.72
CA ARG A 10 23.94 15.99 3.24
C ARG A 10 23.69 16.95 2.08
N GLN A 11 22.55 17.63 2.11
CA GLN A 11 22.20 18.67 1.13
C GLN A 11 21.66 19.91 1.85
N GLU A 12 21.96 21.09 1.32
CA GLU A 12 21.31 22.32 1.77
C GLU A 12 19.83 22.34 1.39
N VAL A 13 19.01 22.84 2.32
CA VAL A 13 17.58 23.06 2.09
C VAL A 13 17.44 24.27 1.17
N HIS A 14 16.94 24.03 -0.04
CA HIS A 14 16.53 25.09 -0.95
C HIS A 14 15.01 25.11 -1.02
N PHE A 15 14.42 26.23 -0.63
CA PHE A 15 12.98 26.44 -0.65
C PHE A 15 12.39 26.19 -2.05
N ASP A 16 13.04 26.72 -3.08
CA ASP A 16 12.62 26.58 -4.48
C ASP A 16 12.50 25.12 -4.91
N LYS A 17 13.31 24.20 -4.36
CA LYS A 17 13.23 22.77 -4.67
C LYS A 17 12.02 22.10 -4.05
N ILE A 18 11.59 22.55 -2.86
CA ILE A 18 10.36 22.06 -2.22
C ILE A 18 9.18 22.53 -3.05
N THR A 19 9.09 23.84 -3.30
CA THR A 19 8.03 24.45 -4.09
C THR A 19 7.92 23.83 -5.49
N ALA A 20 9.02 23.76 -6.24
CA ALA A 20 9.01 23.18 -7.59
C ALA A 20 8.51 21.72 -7.62
N ARG A 21 8.81 20.94 -6.58
CA ARG A 21 8.29 19.58 -6.46
C ARG A 21 6.78 19.58 -6.21
N LEU A 22 6.29 20.39 -5.28
CA LEU A 22 4.86 20.46 -4.96
C LEU A 22 4.06 20.96 -6.17
N THR A 23 4.55 21.97 -6.88
CA THR A 23 3.97 22.46 -8.14
C THR A 23 3.93 21.38 -9.22
N ARG A 24 4.95 20.52 -9.32
CA ARG A 24 4.91 19.40 -10.29
C ARG A 24 3.83 18.37 -9.95
N LEU A 25 3.45 18.23 -8.68
CA LEU A 25 2.42 17.29 -8.23
C LEU A 25 1.00 17.91 -8.27
N SER A 26 0.88 19.22 -8.50
CA SER A 26 -0.41 19.92 -8.55
C SER A 26 -1.04 19.96 -9.95
N TYR A 27 -0.63 19.07 -10.86
CA TYR A 27 -1.20 19.01 -12.21
C TYR A 27 -2.72 18.76 -12.17
N GLY A 28 -3.48 19.53 -12.95
CA GLY A 28 -4.94 19.42 -12.99
C GLY A 28 -5.68 19.82 -11.70
N LEU A 29 -4.98 20.35 -10.70
CA LEU A 29 -5.60 20.94 -9.51
C LEU A 29 -5.91 22.43 -9.76
N GLN A 30 -6.92 22.97 -9.07
CA GLN A 30 -7.27 24.37 -9.15
C GLN A 30 -6.24 25.21 -8.39
N THR A 31 -5.24 25.75 -9.09
CA THR A 31 -4.11 26.47 -8.49
C THR A 31 -4.50 27.75 -7.75
N ASP A 32 -5.64 28.37 -8.12
CA ASP A 32 -6.14 29.57 -7.45
C ASP A 32 -6.66 29.26 -6.02
N ALA A 33 -7.12 28.02 -5.78
CA ALA A 33 -7.62 27.56 -4.49
C ALA A 33 -6.61 26.67 -3.74
N CYS A 34 -5.87 25.83 -4.47
CA CYS A 34 -4.82 24.94 -3.99
C CYS A 34 -3.44 25.46 -4.40
N ASP A 35 -2.88 26.34 -3.57
CA ASP A 35 -1.57 26.95 -3.79
C ASP A 35 -0.44 26.07 -3.20
N PRO A 36 0.42 25.45 -4.03
CA PRO A 36 1.56 24.66 -3.55
C PRO A 36 2.61 25.50 -2.81
N VAL A 37 2.70 26.81 -3.09
CA VAL A 37 3.63 27.72 -2.43
C VAL A 37 3.23 27.89 -0.96
N LYS A 38 1.93 28.00 -0.66
CA LYS A 38 1.41 28.07 0.70
C LYS A 38 1.77 26.84 1.53
N VAL A 39 1.71 25.65 0.93
CA VAL A 39 2.18 24.40 1.57
C VAL A 39 3.68 24.48 1.82
N ALA A 40 4.47 24.85 0.80
CA ALA A 40 5.92 24.96 0.93
C ALA A 40 6.35 25.92 2.05
N GLN A 41 5.70 27.10 2.17
CA GLN A 41 5.95 28.08 3.23
C GLN A 41 5.72 27.50 4.62
N LYS A 42 4.59 26.80 4.82
CA LYS A 42 4.27 26.15 6.09
C LYS A 42 5.26 25.03 6.43
N VAL A 43 5.63 24.23 5.44
CA VAL A 43 6.63 23.16 5.60
C VAL A 43 7.97 23.76 5.99
N ALA A 44 8.42 24.82 5.31
CA ALA A 44 9.69 25.50 5.57
C ALA A 44 9.80 26.00 7.02
N ALA A 45 8.70 26.48 7.60
CA ALA A 45 8.65 26.89 9.00
C ALA A 45 8.80 25.73 10.00
N GLY A 46 8.44 24.50 9.60
CA GLY A 46 8.55 23.30 10.42
C GLY A 46 9.86 22.51 10.25
N VAL A 47 10.75 22.93 9.32
CA VAL A 47 12.02 22.22 9.07
C VAL A 47 13.02 22.51 10.19
N TYR A 48 13.67 21.46 10.69
CA TYR A 48 14.78 21.56 11.65
C TYR A 48 16.07 20.95 11.09
N LYS A 49 17.21 21.28 11.72
CA LYS A 49 18.53 20.80 11.28
C LYS A 49 18.61 19.28 11.40
N GLY A 50 18.94 18.61 10.30
CA GLY A 50 19.13 17.15 10.27
C GLY A 50 17.87 16.35 9.92
N VAL A 51 16.77 17.00 9.55
CA VAL A 51 15.58 16.29 9.04
C VAL A 51 15.91 15.54 7.75
N THR A 52 15.37 14.33 7.60
CA THR A 52 15.55 13.53 6.38
C THR A 52 14.60 13.97 5.27
N THR A 53 14.92 13.69 4.01
CA THR A 53 14.01 13.97 2.90
C THR A 53 12.70 13.20 2.97
N ILE A 54 12.67 12.04 3.65
CA ILE A 54 11.45 11.25 3.87
C ILE A 54 10.54 11.97 4.86
N GLN A 55 11.09 12.41 5.99
CA GLN A 55 10.34 13.18 6.99
C GLN A 55 9.85 14.53 6.46
N LEU A 56 10.63 15.16 5.57
CA LEU A 56 10.23 16.40 4.91
C LEU A 56 9.02 16.18 3.98
N ASP A 57 9.03 15.08 3.23
CA ASP A 57 7.91 14.72 2.35
C ASP A 57 6.66 14.37 3.13
N GLU A 58 6.81 13.66 4.25
CA GLU A 58 5.72 13.32 5.15
C GLU A 58 5.11 14.58 5.78
N LEU A 59 5.94 15.49 6.29
CA LEU A 59 5.48 16.78 6.82
C LEU A 59 4.74 17.59 5.74
N ALA A 60 5.21 17.55 4.49
CA ALA A 60 4.53 18.23 3.38
C ALA A 60 3.17 17.61 3.05
N ALA A 61 3.06 16.28 3.07
CA ALA A 61 1.81 15.58 2.87
C ALA A 61 0.80 15.88 4.00
N GLU A 62 1.23 15.82 5.27
CA GLU A 62 0.40 16.16 6.43
C GLU A 62 -0.05 17.63 6.41
N THR A 63 0.86 18.55 6.07
CA THR A 63 0.56 19.98 5.96
C THR A 63 -0.47 20.24 4.87
N ALA A 64 -0.34 19.59 3.70
CA ALA A 64 -1.33 19.67 2.64
C ALA A 64 -2.67 19.06 3.10
N ALA A 65 -2.67 17.90 3.75
CA ALA A 65 -3.88 17.25 4.23
C ALA A 65 -4.66 18.12 5.23
N ALA A 66 -3.97 18.84 6.12
CA ALA A 66 -4.59 19.79 7.05
C ALA A 66 -5.29 20.97 6.34
N LEU A 67 -4.85 21.33 5.13
CA LEU A 67 -5.44 22.37 4.30
C LEU A 67 -6.64 21.90 3.47
N THR A 68 -7.00 20.61 3.53
CA THR A 68 -8.22 20.07 2.89
C THR A 68 -9.49 20.81 3.37
N SER A 69 -9.47 21.31 4.61
CA SER A 69 -10.53 22.17 5.16
C SER A 69 -10.73 23.49 4.40
N THR A 70 -9.72 23.94 3.67
CA THR A 70 -9.80 25.14 2.80
C THR A 70 -10.27 24.79 1.40
N HIS A 71 -9.74 23.71 0.81
CA HIS A 71 -10.15 23.22 -0.51
C HIS A 71 -9.83 21.73 -0.66
N PRO A 72 -10.73 20.90 -1.24
CA PRO A 72 -10.53 19.45 -1.37
C PRO A 72 -9.27 19.06 -2.16
N ASP A 73 -8.85 19.85 -3.15
CA ASP A 73 -7.63 19.58 -3.94
C ASP A 73 -6.36 19.50 -3.09
N TYR A 74 -6.31 20.13 -1.92
CA TYR A 74 -5.19 19.94 -1.00
C TYR A 74 -5.10 18.49 -0.48
N GLY A 75 -6.23 17.80 -0.34
CA GLY A 75 -6.28 16.39 0.00
C GLY A 75 -5.72 15.50 -1.12
N VAL A 76 -6.00 15.86 -2.38
CA VAL A 76 -5.41 15.20 -3.55
C VAL A 76 -3.90 15.47 -3.61
N LEU A 77 -3.47 16.73 -3.46
CA LEU A 77 -2.06 17.09 -3.41
C LEU A 77 -1.32 16.34 -2.30
N ALA A 78 -1.91 16.25 -1.11
CA ALA A 78 -1.36 15.50 0.02
C ALA A 78 -1.14 14.02 -0.32
N ALA A 79 -2.14 13.38 -0.94
CA ALA A 79 -2.03 12.00 -1.40
C ALA A 79 -0.89 11.85 -2.42
N ARG A 80 -0.82 12.73 -3.41
CA ARG A 80 0.23 12.69 -4.45
C ARG A 80 1.64 12.88 -3.88
N ILE A 81 1.80 13.70 -2.84
CA ILE A 81 3.08 13.83 -2.13
C ILE A 81 3.45 12.52 -1.45
N ALA A 82 2.50 11.91 -0.72
CA ALA A 82 2.71 10.66 0.01
C ALA A 82 3.01 9.48 -0.95
N VAL A 83 2.27 9.37 -2.05
CA VAL A 83 2.51 8.39 -3.13
C VAL A 83 3.88 8.61 -3.77
N SER A 84 4.23 9.86 -4.09
CA SER A 84 5.54 10.20 -4.63
C SER A 84 6.67 9.84 -3.67
N ASN A 85 6.44 9.94 -2.36
CA ASN A 85 7.38 9.52 -1.33
C ASN A 85 7.55 7.98 -1.35
N LEU A 86 6.43 7.23 -1.33
CA LEU A 86 6.42 5.77 -1.40
C LEU A 86 7.14 5.25 -2.67
N HIS A 87 6.88 5.85 -3.84
CA HIS A 87 7.52 5.46 -5.09
C HIS A 87 9.05 5.63 -5.09
N LYS A 88 9.59 6.52 -4.25
CA LYS A 88 11.04 6.69 -4.10
C LYS A 88 11.67 5.69 -3.14
N ASP A 89 10.86 5.11 -2.25
CA ASP A 89 11.30 4.13 -1.25
C ASP A 89 10.98 2.67 -1.63
N THR A 90 10.26 2.47 -2.73
CA THR A 90 9.86 1.14 -3.24
C THR A 90 10.44 0.86 -4.61
N ILE A 91 10.71 -0.43 -4.87
CA ILE A 91 11.14 -0.92 -6.17
C ILE A 91 10.03 -0.66 -7.20
N LYS A 92 10.38 -0.29 -8.43
CA LYS A 92 9.39 -0.03 -9.48
C LYS A 92 8.82 -1.33 -10.04
N SER A 93 9.66 -2.30 -10.40
CA SER A 93 9.22 -3.58 -10.99
C SER A 93 8.41 -4.40 -9.98
N PHE A 94 7.22 -4.82 -10.39
CA PHE A 94 6.36 -5.70 -9.61
C PHE A 94 7.00 -7.07 -9.46
N VAL A 95 7.58 -7.61 -10.54
CA VAL A 95 8.27 -8.91 -10.52
C VAL A 95 9.43 -8.90 -9.52
N GLN A 96 10.23 -7.84 -9.48
CA GLN A 96 11.30 -7.71 -8.50
C GLN A 96 10.78 -7.60 -7.06
N THR A 97 9.67 -6.88 -6.84
CA THR A 97 9.01 -6.82 -5.54
C THR A 97 8.51 -8.19 -5.10
N VAL A 98 7.90 -8.97 -5.99
CA VAL A 98 7.45 -10.35 -5.70
C VAL A 98 8.61 -11.27 -5.37
N ARG A 99 9.72 -11.21 -6.11
CA ARG A 99 10.96 -11.95 -5.78
C ARG A 99 11.49 -11.59 -4.38
N LEU A 100 11.48 -10.30 -4.04
CA LEU A 100 11.91 -9.83 -2.72
C LEU A 100 10.99 -10.35 -1.60
N MET A 101 9.68 -10.34 -1.82
CA MET A 101 8.67 -10.84 -0.88
C MET A 101 8.74 -12.36 -0.68
N HIS A 102 8.99 -13.11 -1.75
CA HIS A 102 9.14 -14.56 -1.72
C HIS A 102 10.46 -14.97 -1.04
N GLY A 103 11.56 -14.32 -1.38
CA GLY A 103 12.88 -14.57 -0.80
C GLY A 103 13.07 -14.03 0.63
N HIS A 104 12.01 -13.58 1.31
CA HIS A 104 12.14 -13.00 2.65
C HIS A 104 12.55 -14.05 3.69
N VAL A 105 13.61 -13.73 4.42
CA VAL A 105 14.07 -14.49 5.60
C VAL A 105 13.91 -13.59 6.82
N ASN A 106 13.29 -14.13 7.88
CA ASN A 106 13.06 -13.39 9.10
C ASN A 106 14.41 -13.15 9.82
N PRO A 107 14.84 -11.89 10.03
CA PRO A 107 16.15 -11.59 10.57
C PRO A 107 16.33 -11.99 12.04
N LYS A 108 15.24 -12.23 12.78
CA LYS A 108 15.30 -12.58 14.20
C LYS A 108 15.64 -14.05 14.45
N ASN A 109 15.23 -14.94 13.55
CA ASN A 109 15.41 -16.39 13.71
C ASN A 109 16.10 -17.06 12.51
N GLY A 110 16.35 -16.32 11.42
CA GLY A 110 17.00 -16.84 10.22
C GLY A 110 16.13 -17.79 9.38
N VAL A 111 14.83 -17.90 9.68
CA VAL A 111 13.93 -18.84 9.00
C VAL A 111 13.27 -18.16 7.79
N ALA A 112 13.23 -18.87 6.66
CA ALA A 112 12.49 -18.44 5.48
C ALA A 112 11.02 -18.19 5.85
N SER A 113 10.54 -16.98 5.58
CA SER A 113 9.20 -16.51 5.93
C SER A 113 8.63 -15.74 4.73
N PRO A 114 8.34 -16.42 3.61
CA PRO A 114 7.85 -15.77 2.40
C PRO A 114 6.53 -15.04 2.67
N LEU A 115 6.35 -13.85 2.09
CA LEU A 115 5.11 -13.08 2.21
C LEU A 115 4.10 -13.45 1.12
N VAL A 116 4.55 -14.08 0.04
CA VAL A 116 3.75 -14.53 -1.11
C VAL A 116 3.92 -16.03 -1.31
N SER A 117 2.92 -16.70 -1.88
CA SER A 117 2.97 -18.15 -2.09
C SER A 117 3.94 -18.57 -3.21
N ASP A 118 4.35 -19.83 -3.19
CA ASP A 118 5.22 -20.40 -4.23
C ASP A 118 4.52 -20.38 -5.59
N GLU A 119 3.21 -20.64 -5.62
CA GLU A 119 2.40 -20.62 -6.84
C GLU A 119 2.32 -19.22 -7.44
N LEU A 120 2.06 -18.19 -6.61
CA LEU A 120 2.04 -16.80 -7.09
C LEU A 120 3.42 -16.44 -7.66
N HIS A 121 4.49 -16.75 -6.93
CA HIS A 121 5.85 -16.46 -7.37
C HIS A 121 6.15 -17.12 -8.72
N ALA A 122 5.84 -18.41 -8.89
CA ALA A 122 6.06 -19.12 -10.15
C ALA A 122 5.28 -18.50 -11.32
N THR A 123 3.99 -18.20 -11.13
CA THR A 123 3.14 -17.56 -12.15
C THR A 123 3.68 -16.19 -12.55
N VAL A 124 4.12 -15.38 -11.58
CA VAL A 124 4.70 -14.07 -11.84
C VAL A 124 6.00 -14.19 -12.64
N LEU A 125 6.87 -15.14 -12.32
CA LEU A 125 8.12 -15.32 -13.05
C LEU A 125 7.92 -15.81 -14.48
N GLN A 126 6.94 -16.67 -14.72
CA GLN A 126 6.61 -17.17 -16.06
C GLN A 126 6.06 -16.07 -16.98
N ASN A 127 5.40 -15.04 -16.41
CA ASN A 127 4.73 -13.97 -17.13
C ASN A 127 5.33 -12.59 -16.86
N ALA A 128 6.61 -12.55 -16.45
CA ALA A 128 7.25 -11.38 -15.87
C ALA A 128 7.15 -10.12 -16.74
N GLU A 129 7.45 -10.24 -18.03
CA GLU A 129 7.44 -9.11 -18.97
C GLU A 129 6.03 -8.51 -19.15
N VAL A 130 5.03 -9.37 -19.34
CA VAL A 130 3.63 -8.96 -19.50
C VAL A 130 3.15 -8.22 -18.25
N LEU A 131 3.36 -8.80 -17.07
CA LEU A 131 2.86 -8.25 -15.82
C LEU A 131 3.50 -6.90 -15.45
N ASP A 132 4.82 -6.75 -15.64
CA ASP A 132 5.48 -5.47 -15.39
C ASP A 132 5.04 -4.37 -16.38
N ASN A 133 4.70 -4.76 -17.63
CA ASN A 133 4.24 -3.83 -18.66
C ASN A 133 2.79 -3.39 -18.48
N GLU A 134 1.92 -4.21 -17.89
CA GLU A 134 0.51 -3.85 -17.68
C GLU A 134 0.27 -2.88 -16.52
N ILE A 135 1.17 -2.85 -15.54
CA ILE A 135 0.97 -2.01 -14.36
C ILE A 135 1.08 -0.51 -14.70
N ARG A 136 0.06 0.25 -14.30
CA ARG A 136 -0.06 1.70 -14.50
C ARG A 136 0.16 2.45 -13.17
N TYR A 137 1.42 2.80 -12.89
CA TYR A 137 1.81 3.47 -11.63
C TYR A 137 1.25 4.89 -11.46
N ASP A 138 0.81 5.53 -12.54
CA ASP A 138 0.11 6.80 -12.52
C ASP A 138 -1.22 6.71 -11.74
N ARG A 139 -1.87 5.54 -11.73
CA ARG A 139 -3.12 5.29 -10.97
C ARG A 139 -2.92 5.36 -9.45
N ASP A 140 -1.69 5.24 -8.94
CA ASP A 140 -1.45 5.45 -7.50
C ASP A 140 -1.71 6.92 -7.09
N PHE A 141 -1.64 7.87 -8.02
CA PHE A 141 -1.85 9.29 -7.74
C PHE A 141 -3.33 9.70 -7.72
N ASP A 142 -4.23 8.73 -7.95
CA ASP A 142 -5.67 8.94 -7.95
C ASP A 142 -6.31 8.75 -6.57
N TYR A 143 -5.59 8.15 -5.61
CA TYR A 143 -6.07 8.02 -4.24
C TYR A 143 -6.16 9.39 -3.55
N ASP A 144 -7.10 9.52 -2.62
CA ASP A 144 -7.10 10.61 -1.65
C ASP A 144 -6.11 10.31 -0.50
N TYR A 145 -5.83 11.31 0.32
CA TYR A 145 -4.82 11.17 1.37
C TYR A 145 -5.19 10.11 2.41
N PHE A 146 -6.45 10.08 2.83
CA PHE A 146 -6.90 9.15 3.87
C PHE A 146 -7.03 7.72 3.35
N GLY A 147 -7.50 7.54 2.12
CA GLY A 147 -7.48 6.23 1.44
C GLY A 147 -6.07 5.70 1.30
N PHE A 148 -5.12 6.54 0.83
CA PHE A 148 -3.72 6.14 0.72
C PHE A 148 -3.10 5.79 2.08
N LYS A 149 -3.32 6.60 3.13
CA LYS A 149 -2.83 6.30 4.48
C LYS A 149 -3.43 5.03 5.08
N THR A 150 -4.68 4.71 4.73
CA THR A 150 -5.30 3.44 5.11
C THR A 150 -4.59 2.25 4.46
N LEU A 151 -4.30 2.35 3.16
CA LEU A 151 -3.51 1.34 2.43
C LEU A 151 -2.12 1.19 3.04
N GLU A 152 -1.43 2.30 3.27
CA GLU A 152 -0.08 2.35 3.85
C GLU A 152 -0.02 1.66 5.22
N ARG A 153 -1.03 1.90 6.06
CA ARG A 153 -1.07 1.38 7.43
C ARG A 153 -1.27 -0.13 7.48
N SER A 154 -2.17 -0.67 6.67
CA SER A 154 -2.67 -2.03 6.89
C SER A 154 -2.55 -2.97 5.69
N TYR A 155 -2.58 -2.46 4.45
CA TYR A 155 -2.77 -3.31 3.26
C TYR A 155 -1.50 -3.59 2.47
N LEU A 156 -0.58 -2.62 2.40
CA LEU A 156 0.66 -2.80 1.66
C LEU A 156 1.63 -3.68 2.46
N LEU A 157 2.13 -4.75 1.82
CA LEU A 157 3.04 -5.69 2.48
C LEU A 157 4.37 -5.03 2.90
N ARG A 158 4.90 -5.49 4.03
CA ARG A 158 6.08 -4.93 4.69
C ARG A 158 7.15 -5.97 4.95
N ILE A 159 8.40 -5.61 4.68
CA ILE A 159 9.58 -6.38 5.10
C ILE A 159 10.33 -5.56 6.14
N ASN A 160 10.60 -6.16 7.31
CA ASN A 160 11.32 -5.50 8.41
C ASN A 160 10.72 -4.14 8.79
N GLY A 161 9.38 -4.04 8.79
CA GLY A 161 8.63 -2.82 9.11
C GLY A 161 8.55 -1.79 7.99
N ARG A 162 9.27 -1.96 6.88
CA ARG A 162 9.25 -1.08 5.70
C ARG A 162 8.32 -1.61 4.64
N ILE A 163 7.54 -0.72 4.04
CA ILE A 163 6.64 -1.06 2.94
C ILE A 163 7.47 -1.39 1.71
N VAL A 164 7.19 -2.53 1.10
CA VAL A 164 7.85 -2.96 -0.14
C VAL A 164 6.91 -2.93 -1.33
N GLU A 165 5.60 -2.92 -1.06
CA GLU A 165 4.54 -3.02 -2.06
C GLU A 165 3.95 -1.64 -2.37
N ARG A 166 3.77 -1.32 -3.65
CA ARG A 166 2.94 -0.17 -4.09
C ARG A 166 1.47 -0.57 -4.16
N PRO A 167 0.50 0.37 -4.12
CA PRO A 167 -0.90 0.02 -4.30
C PRO A 167 -1.15 -0.78 -5.59
N GLN A 168 -0.54 -0.40 -6.73
CA GLN A 168 -0.64 -1.22 -7.93
C GLN A 168 -0.07 -2.63 -7.81
N HIS A 169 1.02 -2.83 -7.05
CA HIS A 169 1.58 -4.16 -6.80
C HIS A 169 0.61 -5.02 -5.99
N MET A 170 -0.02 -4.44 -4.97
CA MET A 170 -1.04 -5.09 -4.16
C MET A 170 -2.23 -5.52 -5.02
N LEU A 171 -2.72 -4.63 -5.89
CA LEU A 171 -3.85 -4.95 -6.77
C LEU A 171 -3.51 -6.05 -7.78
N MET A 172 -2.31 -6.03 -8.37
CA MET A 172 -1.88 -7.11 -9.28
C MET A 172 -1.69 -8.44 -8.54
N ARG A 173 -1.11 -8.42 -7.33
CA ARG A 173 -1.02 -9.61 -6.46
C ARG A 173 -2.40 -10.18 -6.16
N VAL A 174 -3.38 -9.33 -5.84
CA VAL A 174 -4.74 -9.76 -5.55
C VAL A 174 -5.38 -10.39 -6.79
N ALA A 175 -5.27 -9.76 -7.95
CA ALA A 175 -5.83 -10.28 -9.19
C ALA A 175 -5.24 -11.65 -9.56
N LEU A 176 -3.92 -11.79 -9.49
CA LEU A 176 -3.24 -13.08 -9.71
C LEU A 176 -3.57 -14.10 -8.63
N GLY A 177 -3.76 -13.67 -7.38
CA GLY A 177 -4.19 -14.54 -6.29
C GLY A 177 -5.60 -15.09 -6.46
N ILE A 178 -6.47 -14.39 -7.20
CA ILE A 178 -7.83 -14.84 -7.53
C ILE A 178 -7.83 -15.75 -8.76
N HIS A 179 -7.12 -15.37 -9.82
CA HIS A 179 -7.20 -16.01 -11.14
C HIS A 179 -6.11 -17.06 -11.40
N GLY A 180 -5.09 -17.14 -10.54
CA GLY A 180 -4.00 -18.11 -10.68
C GLY A 180 -3.25 -17.91 -12.00
N SER A 181 -3.22 -18.96 -12.83
CA SER A 181 -2.52 -18.96 -14.12
C SER A 181 -3.32 -18.34 -15.29
N ASP A 182 -4.57 -17.91 -15.07
CA ASP A 182 -5.33 -17.17 -16.07
C ASP A 182 -4.92 -15.68 -16.08
N ILE A 183 -3.86 -15.39 -16.83
CA ILE A 183 -3.24 -14.06 -16.88
C ILE A 183 -4.16 -13.02 -17.52
N GLU A 184 -4.96 -13.40 -18.51
CA GLU A 184 -5.89 -12.48 -19.18
C GLU A 184 -6.94 -11.98 -18.18
N ARG A 185 -7.55 -12.88 -17.40
CA ARG A 185 -8.52 -12.51 -16.35
C ARG A 185 -7.89 -11.77 -15.18
N ALA A 186 -6.66 -12.11 -14.83
CA ALA A 186 -5.90 -11.36 -13.82
C ALA A 186 -5.68 -9.91 -14.26
N ILE A 187 -5.26 -9.67 -15.51
CA ILE A 187 -5.05 -8.32 -16.05
C ILE A 187 -6.37 -7.54 -16.12
N GLU A 188 -7.44 -8.16 -16.62
CA GLU A 188 -8.78 -7.56 -16.64
C GLU A 188 -9.20 -7.10 -15.24
N THR A 189 -9.08 -7.98 -14.26
CA THR A 189 -9.43 -7.69 -12.87
C THR A 189 -8.54 -6.62 -12.26
N TYR A 190 -7.24 -6.64 -12.55
CA TYR A 190 -6.31 -5.59 -12.15
C TYR A 190 -6.75 -4.22 -12.68
N HIS A 191 -7.13 -4.12 -13.96
CA HIS A 191 -7.57 -2.85 -14.54
C HIS A 191 -8.88 -2.37 -13.88
N LEU A 192 -9.86 -3.26 -13.70
CA LEU A 192 -11.12 -2.90 -13.05
C LEU A 192 -10.91 -2.38 -11.61
N MET A 193 -10.04 -3.04 -10.83
CA MET A 193 -9.73 -2.60 -9.47
C MET A 193 -8.90 -1.31 -9.44
N SER A 194 -7.88 -1.19 -10.29
CA SER A 194 -6.99 -0.01 -10.30
C SER A 194 -7.68 1.24 -10.87
N GLU A 195 -8.70 1.08 -11.71
CA GLU A 195 -9.62 2.15 -12.13
C GLU A 195 -10.74 2.43 -11.13
N ARG A 196 -10.81 1.64 -10.04
CA ARG A 196 -11.76 1.77 -8.93
C ARG A 196 -13.22 1.49 -9.31
N TRP A 197 -13.45 0.61 -10.29
CA TRP A 197 -14.80 0.12 -10.60
C TRP A 197 -15.38 -0.73 -9.47
N PHE A 198 -14.52 -1.49 -8.78
CA PHE A 198 -14.88 -2.22 -7.56
C PHE A 198 -13.64 -2.44 -6.68
N THR A 199 -13.87 -2.86 -5.43
CA THR A 199 -12.82 -3.34 -4.54
C THR A 199 -13.27 -4.65 -3.88
N PRO A 200 -12.41 -5.68 -3.82
CA PRO A 200 -12.64 -6.83 -2.96
C PRO A 200 -12.71 -6.43 -1.48
N ALA A 201 -13.25 -7.32 -0.67
CA ALA A 201 -13.25 -7.16 0.79
C ALA A 201 -11.82 -7.22 1.36
N SER A 202 -11.62 -6.64 2.53
CA SER A 202 -10.31 -6.57 3.18
C SER A 202 -9.57 -7.92 3.31
N PRO A 203 -10.22 -9.06 3.66
CA PRO A 203 -9.52 -10.34 3.74
C PRO A 203 -8.91 -10.78 2.41
N THR A 204 -9.58 -10.47 1.29
CA THR A 204 -9.06 -10.73 -0.06
C THR A 204 -7.84 -9.84 -0.34
N LEU A 205 -7.93 -8.53 -0.07
CA LEU A 205 -6.80 -7.60 -0.27
C LEU A 205 -5.56 -8.00 0.55
N PHE A 206 -5.75 -8.46 1.79
CA PHE A 206 -4.67 -8.91 2.66
C PHE A 206 -4.04 -10.21 2.20
N ASN A 207 -4.88 -11.21 1.89
CA ASN A 207 -4.42 -12.60 1.88
C ASN A 207 -4.31 -13.22 0.47
N SER A 208 -4.87 -12.60 -0.57
CA SER A 208 -4.71 -13.11 -1.94
C SER A 208 -3.24 -13.18 -2.36
N GLY A 209 -2.85 -14.32 -2.92
CA GLY A 209 -1.46 -14.59 -3.34
C GLY A 209 -0.47 -14.82 -2.19
N THR A 210 -0.93 -14.92 -0.93
CA THR A 210 -0.09 -15.23 0.23
C THR A 210 -0.05 -16.75 0.51
N PRO A 211 0.92 -17.28 1.29
CA PRO A 211 1.03 -18.71 1.55
C PRO A 211 -0.18 -19.37 2.23
N ARG A 212 -1.04 -18.59 2.88
CA ARG A 212 -2.28 -19.08 3.52
C ARG A 212 -3.43 -18.11 3.20
N PRO A 213 -4.05 -18.21 2.02
CA PRO A 213 -4.95 -17.19 1.51
C PRO A 213 -6.34 -17.28 2.15
N GLN A 214 -6.52 -16.72 3.35
CA GLN A 214 -7.85 -16.59 3.97
C GLN A 214 -8.61 -15.39 3.37
N MET A 215 -9.25 -15.61 2.23
CA MET A 215 -9.90 -14.54 1.45
C MET A 215 -11.33 -14.21 1.90
N SER A 216 -11.90 -15.01 2.80
CA SER A 216 -13.22 -14.82 3.39
C SER A 216 -13.10 -14.82 4.92
N SER A 217 -13.81 -13.91 5.59
CA SER A 217 -13.71 -13.77 7.04
C SER A 217 -15.06 -13.75 7.77
N CYS A 218 -16.19 -13.98 7.09
CA CYS A 218 -17.51 -13.99 7.76
C CYS A 218 -18.08 -15.40 7.73
N PHE A 219 -18.39 -15.94 8.91
CA PHE A 219 -18.87 -17.31 9.08
C PHE A 219 -20.14 -17.32 9.91
N LEU A 220 -21.05 -18.25 9.59
CA LEU A 220 -22.26 -18.51 10.37
C LEU A 220 -22.15 -19.89 10.96
N LEU A 221 -22.38 -20.02 12.27
CA LEU A 221 -22.32 -21.30 12.97
C LEU A 221 -23.63 -21.57 13.69
N THR A 222 -24.04 -22.83 13.65
CA THR A 222 -25.11 -23.36 14.50
C THR A 222 -24.49 -24.29 15.53
N THR A 223 -24.93 -24.21 16.78
CA THR A 223 -24.49 -25.16 17.82
C THR A 223 -24.75 -26.59 17.36
N LYS A 224 -23.71 -27.44 17.40
CA LYS A 224 -23.74 -28.78 16.77
C LYS A 224 -24.82 -29.71 17.36
N SER A 225 -25.03 -29.64 18.67
CA SER A 225 -26.06 -30.38 19.38
C SER A 225 -26.34 -29.75 20.73
N ASP A 226 -27.51 -30.02 21.30
CA ASP A 226 -27.86 -29.61 22.67
C ASP A 226 -27.19 -30.55 23.70
N SER A 227 -25.86 -30.47 23.76
CA SER A 227 -25.02 -31.22 24.68
C SER A 227 -23.77 -30.42 25.05
N ILE A 228 -23.12 -30.76 26.16
CA ILE A 228 -21.86 -30.11 26.56
C ILE A 228 -20.80 -30.33 25.48
N GLU A 229 -20.70 -31.54 24.94
CA GLU A 229 -19.80 -31.88 23.85
C GLU A 229 -20.05 -31.00 22.62
N GLY A 230 -21.33 -30.85 22.22
CA GLY A 230 -21.74 -29.97 21.13
C GLY A 230 -21.37 -28.50 21.36
N ILE A 231 -21.52 -28.01 22.58
CA ILE A 231 -21.12 -26.63 22.96
C ILE A 231 -19.60 -26.46 22.85
N TYR A 232 -18.80 -27.37 23.41
CA TYR A 232 -17.35 -27.26 23.41
C TYR A 232 -16.74 -27.44 22.01
N ASP A 233 -17.33 -28.30 21.18
CA ASP A 233 -16.92 -28.42 19.77
C ASP A 233 -17.22 -27.15 18.97
N THR A 234 -18.38 -26.55 19.20
CA THR A 234 -18.73 -25.26 18.58
C THR A 234 -17.78 -24.16 19.05
N LEU A 235 -17.46 -24.10 20.35
CA LEU A 235 -16.50 -23.15 20.91
C LEU A 235 -15.11 -23.32 20.29
N LYS A 236 -14.63 -24.56 20.12
CA LYS A 236 -13.36 -24.87 19.47
C LYS A 236 -13.34 -24.37 18.03
N GLU A 237 -14.43 -24.57 17.30
CA GLU A 237 -14.57 -24.11 15.91
C GLU A 237 -14.54 -22.58 15.83
N CYS A 238 -15.28 -21.90 16.73
CA CYS A 238 -15.21 -20.45 16.88
C CYS A 238 -13.78 -19.96 17.15
N ALA A 239 -13.04 -20.64 18.03
CA ALA A 239 -11.66 -20.27 18.33
C ALA A 239 -10.72 -20.44 17.11
N VAL A 240 -10.90 -21.50 16.31
CA VAL A 240 -10.12 -21.72 15.09
C VAL A 240 -10.42 -20.67 14.01
N ILE A 241 -11.69 -20.32 13.83
CA ILE A 241 -12.11 -19.27 12.88
C ILE A 241 -11.58 -17.90 13.34
N SER A 242 -11.75 -17.57 14.62
CA SER A 242 -11.30 -16.30 15.20
C SER A 242 -9.78 -16.14 15.14
N LYS A 243 -9.01 -17.22 15.33
CA LYS A 243 -7.55 -17.25 15.14
C LYS A 243 -7.14 -16.75 13.74
N SER A 244 -7.99 -16.96 12.73
CA SER A 244 -7.77 -16.54 11.35
C SER A 244 -8.44 -15.20 11.03
N ALA A 245 -8.73 -14.39 12.05
CA ALA A 245 -9.44 -13.12 11.96
C ALA A 245 -10.85 -13.21 11.36
N GLY A 246 -11.53 -14.36 11.52
CA GLY A 246 -12.91 -14.54 11.11
C GLY A 246 -13.92 -13.96 12.12
N GLY A 247 -14.88 -13.19 11.64
CA GLY A 247 -16.11 -12.83 12.34
C GLY A 247 -17.13 -13.97 12.28
N ILE A 248 -17.88 -14.14 13.36
CA ILE A 248 -18.79 -15.27 13.58
C ILE A 248 -20.15 -14.73 13.99
N GLY A 249 -21.20 -15.24 13.35
CA GLY A 249 -22.60 -15.02 13.71
C GLY A 249 -23.30 -16.32 14.09
#